data_AF-A0A842X9T9-F1
#
_entry.id   AF-A0A842X9T9-F1
#
_cell.length_a   1.000
_cell.length_b   1.000
_cell.length_c   1.000
_cell.angle_alpha   90.00
_cell.angle_beta   90.00
_cell.angle_gamma   90.00
#
_symmetry.space_group_name_H-M   'P 1'
#
loop_
_entity.id
_entity.type
_entity.pdbx_description
1 polymer ?
#
loop_
_entity_poly.entity_id
_entity_poly.type
_entity_poly.pdbx_seq_one_letter_code
_entity_poly.pdbx_strand_id
1 'polypeptide(L)'
;RFEHFKRSTLGIVYLWAQKEFRNLSDCYQAGVLVPKPVVFRNNIVVMEYLGTSKYPAPLLKDYPVQEKFYELILNNMLRMVNEAGLVHGDLSEYNIVVHKEKPYIIDVSQAMPVKHPNARSLLERDVKNIVRFFKKKGIDADENDFYDKINWGVFV
;
A
#
# COMPACT_ATOMS: atom_id res chain seq x y z
N ARG A 1 14.32 -29.45 -14.09
CA ARG A 1 13.58 -29.55 -15.37
C ARG A 1 12.39 -28.60 -15.26
N PHE A 2 12.49 -27.40 -15.82
CA PHE A 2 11.42 -26.40 -15.75
C PHE A 2 10.23 -26.90 -16.58
N GLU A 3 9.17 -27.34 -15.91
CA GLU A 3 7.92 -27.67 -16.58
C GLU A 3 7.31 -26.38 -17.12
N HIS A 4 6.97 -26.44 -18.41
CA HIS A 4 6.18 -25.45 -19.11
C HIS A 4 4.84 -25.25 -18.39
N PHE A 5 4.75 -24.27 -17.50
CA PHE A 5 3.47 -23.69 -17.12
C PHE A 5 2.87 -23.05 -18.36
N LYS A 6 2.01 -23.78 -19.08
CA LYS A 6 1.03 -23.16 -19.98
C LYS A 6 0.35 -22.06 -19.16
N ARG A 7 0.32 -20.84 -19.69
CA ARG A 7 -0.36 -19.66 -19.11
C ARG A 7 -1.85 -19.96 -18.92
N SER A 8 -2.20 -20.73 -17.90
CA SER A 8 -3.57 -20.97 -17.51
C SER A 8 -4.01 -19.80 -16.64
N THR A 9 -5.23 -19.31 -16.84
CA THR A 9 -5.82 -18.26 -16.02
C THR A 9 -5.69 -18.58 -14.53
N LEU A 10 -5.86 -19.85 -14.16
CA LEU A 10 -5.69 -20.36 -12.79
C LEU A 10 -4.26 -20.18 -12.26
N GLY A 11 -3.24 -20.45 -13.08
CA GLY A 11 -1.84 -20.25 -12.68
C GLY A 11 -1.50 -18.77 -12.44
N ILE A 12 -2.06 -17.87 -13.27
CA ILE A 12 -1.87 -16.41 -13.10
C ILE A 12 -2.53 -15.94 -11.81
N VAL A 13 -3.78 -16.34 -11.55
CA VAL A 13 -4.51 -15.98 -10.33
C VAL A 13 -3.79 -16.48 -9.08
N TYR A 14 -3.25 -17.69 -9.11
CA TYR A 14 -2.43 -18.24 -8.02
C TYR A 14 -1.22 -17.35 -7.72
N LEU A 15 -0.46 -16.96 -8.76
CA LEU A 15 0.72 -16.12 -8.61
C LEU A 15 0.38 -14.72 -8.08
N TRP A 16 -0.75 -14.15 -8.50
CA TRP A 16 -1.21 -12.86 -7.98
C TRP A 16 -1.58 -12.91 -6.51
N ALA A 17 -2.37 -13.90 -6.10
CA ALA A 17 -2.74 -14.07 -4.70
C ALA A 17 -1.52 -14.39 -3.82
N GLN A 18 -0.55 -15.17 -4.33
CA GLN A 18 0.73 -15.38 -3.64
C GLN A 18 1.53 -14.08 -3.49
N LYS A 19 1.59 -13.25 -4.54
CA LYS A 19 2.27 -11.96 -4.53
C LYS A 19 1.62 -11.00 -3.53
N GLU A 20 0.30 -10.90 -3.54
CA GLU A 20 -0.47 -10.08 -2.60
C GLU A 20 -0.19 -10.47 -1.15
N PHE A 21 -0.27 -11.76 -0.81
CA PHE A 21 0.03 -12.23 0.54
C PHE A 21 1.46 -11.92 0.98
N ARG A 22 2.44 -12.08 0.07
CA ARG A 22 3.84 -11.73 0.34
C ARG A 22 4.01 -10.24 0.60
N ASN A 23 3.53 -9.40 -0.31
CA ASN A 23 3.60 -7.94 -0.18
C ASN A 23 2.92 -7.47 1.11
N LEU A 24 1.75 -8.03 1.44
CA LEU A 24 1.02 -7.72 2.67
C LEU A 24 1.81 -8.14 3.92
N SER A 25 2.49 -9.28 3.87
CA SER A 25 3.36 -9.77 4.94
C SER A 25 4.59 -8.90 5.16
N ASP A 26 5.27 -8.50 4.08
CA ASP A 26 6.45 -7.64 4.14
C ASP A 26 6.08 -6.26 4.71
N CYS A 27 4.98 -5.67 4.24
CA CYS A 27 4.44 -4.42 4.78
C CYS A 27 4.07 -4.54 6.27
N TYR A 28 3.38 -5.61 6.67
CA TYR A 28 3.00 -5.82 8.07
C TYR A 28 4.22 -5.97 8.98
N GLN A 29 5.24 -6.72 8.55
CA GLN A 29 6.49 -6.91 9.30
C GLN A 29 7.29 -5.61 9.43
N ALA A 30 7.27 -4.77 8.39
CA ALA A 30 7.85 -3.42 8.40
C ALA A 30 7.08 -2.42 9.27
N GLY A 31 5.95 -2.82 9.89
CA GLY A 31 5.12 -1.95 10.71
C GLY A 31 4.33 -0.92 9.91
N VAL A 32 4.11 -1.17 8.61
CA VAL A 32 3.13 -0.43 7.81
C VAL A 32 1.73 -0.82 8.31
N LEU A 33 0.85 0.17 8.44
CA LEU A 33 -0.56 -0.03 8.71
C LEU A 33 -1.22 -0.66 7.47
N VAL A 34 -1.24 -1.99 7.45
CA VAL A 34 -1.98 -2.82 6.50
C VAL A 34 -2.81 -3.83 7.29
N PRO A 35 -3.88 -4.42 6.72
CA PRO A 35 -4.57 -5.54 7.35
C PRO A 35 -3.59 -6.66 7.68
N LYS A 36 -3.62 -7.19 8.91
CA LYS A 36 -2.74 -8.30 9.29
C LYS A 36 -2.96 -9.51 8.35
N PRO A 37 -1.95 -10.00 7.63
CA PRO A 37 -2.07 -11.22 6.84
C PRO A 37 -2.22 -12.43 7.77
N VAL A 38 -3.12 -13.36 7.41
CA VAL A 38 -3.39 -14.57 8.20
C VAL A 38 -2.89 -15.80 7.45
N VAL A 39 -3.39 -16.05 6.24
CA VAL A 39 -2.99 -17.22 5.45
C VAL A 39 -3.26 -17.01 3.96
N PHE A 40 -2.49 -17.68 3.12
CA PHE A 40 -2.75 -17.84 1.69
C PHE A 40 -2.92 -19.32 1.35
N ARG A 41 -3.95 -19.65 0.57
CA ARG A 41 -4.19 -20.99 0.03
C ARG A 41 -4.75 -20.90 -1.39
N ASN A 42 -4.02 -21.43 -2.35
CA ASN A 42 -4.36 -21.43 -3.78
C ASN A 42 -4.58 -20.02 -4.36
N ASN A 43 -5.81 -19.53 -4.38
CA ASN A 43 -6.20 -18.22 -4.90
C ASN A 43 -6.91 -17.37 -3.84
N ILE A 44 -6.83 -17.78 -2.57
CA ILE A 44 -7.51 -17.14 -1.45
C ILE A 44 -6.45 -16.57 -0.51
N VAL A 45 -6.58 -15.27 -0.21
CA VAL A 45 -5.84 -14.56 0.81
C VAL A 45 -6.80 -14.24 1.95
N VAL A 46 -6.45 -14.65 3.17
CA VAL A 46 -7.18 -14.30 4.39
C VAL A 46 -6.34 -13.29 5.17
N MET A 47 -6.98 -12.21 5.60
CA MET A 47 -6.35 -11.10 6.33
C MET A 47 -7.33 -10.54 7.37
N GLU A 48 -6.84 -9.63 8.21
CA GLU A 48 -7.64 -8.91 9.20
C GLU A 48 -8.80 -8.16 8.54
N TYR A 49 -9.97 -8.28 9.15
CA TYR A 49 -11.13 -7.48 8.76
C TYR A 49 -11.08 -6.11 9.44
N LEU A 50 -11.04 -5.05 8.63
CA LEU A 50 -11.10 -3.67 9.10
C LEU A 50 -12.55 -3.17 9.05
N GLY A 51 -13.18 -3.07 10.22
CA GLY A 51 -14.58 -2.64 10.30
C GLY A 51 -15.20 -2.89 11.66
N THR A 52 -16.52 -2.76 11.70
CA THR A 52 -17.35 -3.12 12.84
C THR A 52 -18.06 -4.44 12.56
N SER A 53 -18.78 -4.99 13.53
CA SER A 53 -19.62 -6.17 13.30
C SER A 53 -20.72 -5.97 12.25
N LYS A 54 -21.03 -4.72 11.88
CA LYS A 54 -22.11 -4.38 10.96
C LYS A 54 -21.63 -3.88 9.60
N TYR A 55 -20.52 -3.14 9.55
CA TYR A 55 -20.08 -2.43 8.36
C TYR A 55 -18.56 -2.43 8.21
N PRO A 56 -18.05 -2.51 6.95
CA PRO A 56 -16.64 -2.28 6.68
C PRO A 56 -16.24 -0.86 7.07
N ALA A 57 -14.97 -0.69 7.41
CA ALA A 57 -14.41 0.63 7.63
C ALA A 57 -14.47 1.47 6.33
N PRO A 58 -14.74 2.78 6.41
CA PRO A 58 -14.85 3.64 5.24
C PRO A 58 -13.51 3.84 4.54
N LEU A 59 -13.56 4.14 3.24
CA LEU A 59 -12.40 4.61 2.49
C LEU A 59 -12.01 6.03 2.92
N LEU A 60 -10.73 6.37 2.81
CA LEU A 60 -10.20 7.70 3.09
C LEU A 60 -10.91 8.78 2.27
N LYS A 61 -11.26 8.48 1.01
CA LYS A 61 -12.05 9.34 0.12
C LYS A 61 -13.29 9.93 0.79
N ASP A 62 -14.03 9.06 1.47
CA ASP A 62 -15.35 9.34 2.04
C ASP A 62 -15.26 9.67 3.54
N TYR A 63 -14.05 9.70 4.09
CA TYR A 63 -13.80 10.00 5.50
C TYR A 63 -13.56 11.51 5.72
N PRO A 64 -14.05 12.10 6.84
CA PRO A 64 -13.68 13.45 7.25
C PRO A 64 -12.23 13.48 7.75
N VAL A 65 -11.29 13.66 6.84
CA VAL A 65 -9.85 13.64 7.12
C VAL A 65 -9.39 14.87 7.91
N GLN A 66 -8.34 14.67 8.69
CA GLN A 66 -7.62 15.66 9.48
C GLN A 66 -6.14 15.63 9.10
N GLU A 67 -5.39 16.67 9.44
CA GLU A 67 -3.95 16.80 9.17
C GLU A 67 -3.13 15.59 9.67
N LYS A 68 -3.47 15.04 10.85
CA LYS A 68 -2.82 13.83 11.40
C LYS A 68 -2.82 12.63 10.44
N PHE A 69 -3.83 12.50 9.57
CA PHE A 69 -3.90 11.38 8.63
C PHE A 69 -2.86 11.51 7.54
N TYR A 70 -2.56 12.74 7.10
CA TYR A 70 -1.54 13.01 6.10
C TYR A 70 -0.17 12.54 6.61
N GLU A 71 0.23 12.97 7.80
CA GLU A 71 1.48 12.55 8.44
C GLU A 71 1.55 11.02 8.62
N LEU A 72 0.46 10.40 9.09
CA LEU A 72 0.40 8.94 9.25
C LEU A 72 0.56 8.22 7.91
N ILE A 73 -0.06 8.71 6.83
CA ILE A 73 0.06 8.10 5.50
C ILE A 73 1.49 8.24 4.98
N LEU A 74 2.11 9.42 5.09
CA LEU A 74 3.51 9.62 4.69
C LEU A 74 4.46 8.70 5.46
N ASN A 75 4.27 8.57 6.78
CA ASN A 75 5.06 7.65 7.59
C ASN A 75 4.90 6.19 7.15
N ASN A 76 3.69 5.78 6.76
CA ASN A 76 3.46 4.43 6.21
C ASN A 76 4.12 4.24 4.84
N MET A 77 4.07 5.24 3.96
CA MET A 77 4.78 5.21 2.68
C MET A 77 6.30 5.13 2.89
N LEU A 78 6.85 5.88 3.84
CA LEU A 78 8.28 5.83 4.18
C LEU A 78 8.68 4.44 4.66
N ARG A 79 7.90 3.83 5.56
CA ARG A 79 8.14 2.45 6.02
C ARG A 79 8.02 1.43 4.90
N MET A 80 7.01 1.58 4.05
CA MET A 80 6.81 0.68 2.90
C MET A 80 8.04 0.69 1.98
N VAL A 81 8.61 1.88 1.72
CA VAL A 81 9.78 2.01 0.85
C VAL A 81 11.08 1.62 1.54
N ASN A 82 11.37 2.18 2.72
CA ASN A 82 12.65 2.01 3.39
C ASN A 82 12.80 0.65 4.07
N GLU A 83 11.72 0.14 4.67
CA GLU A 83 11.77 -1.06 5.52
C GLU A 83 11.21 -2.29 4.80
N ALA A 84 10.06 -2.16 4.11
CA ALA A 84 9.50 -3.28 3.34
C ALA A 84 10.15 -3.42 1.95
N GLY A 85 10.89 -2.40 1.47
CA GLY A 85 11.52 -2.43 0.15
C GLY A 85 10.51 -2.42 -1.00
N LEU A 86 9.31 -1.87 -0.80
CA LEU A 86 8.19 -1.86 -1.74
C LEU A 86 7.72 -0.44 -2.07
N VAL A 87 7.30 -0.25 -3.32
CA VAL A 87 6.49 0.88 -3.76
C VAL A 87 5.10 0.35 -4.07
N HIS A 88 4.05 1.01 -3.56
CA HIS A 88 2.67 0.58 -3.80
C HIS A 88 2.33 0.62 -5.29
N GLY A 89 2.71 1.71 -5.95
CA GLY A 89 2.59 1.90 -7.38
C GLY A 89 1.18 2.14 -7.88
N ASP A 90 0.19 2.31 -7.00
CA ASP A 90 -1.18 2.75 -7.32
C ASP A 90 -1.88 3.38 -6.10
N LEU A 91 -1.10 4.03 -5.24
CA LEU A 91 -1.66 4.55 -3.99
C LEU A 91 -2.49 5.82 -4.25
N SER A 92 -3.67 5.85 -3.64
CA SER A 92 -4.62 6.97 -3.66
C SER A 92 -5.58 6.85 -2.48
N GLU A 93 -6.48 7.82 -2.33
CA GLU A 93 -7.53 7.81 -1.29
C GLU A 93 -8.52 6.63 -1.42
N TYR A 94 -8.51 5.93 -2.56
CA TYR A 94 -9.35 4.76 -2.83
C TYR A 94 -8.74 3.47 -2.28
N ASN A 95 -7.41 3.45 -2.06
CA ASN A 95 -6.67 2.28 -1.57
C ASN A 95 -6.25 2.45 -0.09
N ILE A 96 -6.96 3.32 0.63
CA ILE A 96 -6.75 3.57 2.06
C ILE A 96 -8.08 3.46 2.78
N VAL A 97 -8.12 2.64 3.82
CA VAL A 97 -9.28 2.43 4.70
C VAL A 97 -9.01 3.08 6.05
N VAL A 98 -9.97 3.81 6.60
CA VAL A 98 -9.84 4.43 7.92
C VAL A 98 -10.51 3.58 8.98
N HIS A 99 -9.72 2.93 9.83
CA HIS A 99 -10.21 2.11 10.93
C HIS A 99 -9.62 2.56 12.27
N LYS A 100 -10.47 2.87 13.25
CA LYS A 100 -10.07 3.35 14.59
C LYS A 100 -9.09 4.53 14.52
N GLU A 101 -9.44 5.57 13.76
CA GLU A 101 -8.62 6.78 13.55
C GLU A 101 -7.24 6.53 12.92
N LYS A 102 -7.05 5.40 12.23
CA LYS A 102 -5.80 5.04 11.57
C LYS A 102 -6.01 4.73 10.08
N PRO A 103 -5.17 5.25 9.17
CA PRO A 103 -5.23 4.96 7.75
C PRO A 103 -4.48 3.66 7.44
N TYR A 104 -5.22 2.62 7.06
CA TYR A 104 -4.66 1.35 6.61
C TYR A 104 -4.58 1.32 5.09
N ILE A 105 -3.40 0.99 4.56
CA ILE A 105 -3.17 0.77 3.13
C ILE A 105 -3.69 -0.62 2.77
N ILE A 106 -4.44 -0.72 1.67
CA ILE A 106 -4.97 -1.98 1.11
C ILE A 106 -4.54 -2.12 -0.35
N ASP A 107 -4.87 -3.25 -0.98
CA ASP A 107 -4.56 -3.54 -2.39
C ASP A 107 -3.07 -3.39 -2.77
N VAL A 108 -2.22 -4.11 -2.03
CA VAL A 108 -0.78 -4.19 -2.32
C VAL A 108 -0.44 -5.21 -3.41
N SER A 109 -1.42 -5.66 -4.18
CA SER A 109 -1.25 -6.65 -5.24
C SER A 109 -0.33 -6.16 -6.36
N GLN A 110 -0.41 -4.86 -6.69
CA GLN A 110 0.42 -4.21 -7.70
C GLN A 110 1.76 -3.69 -7.17
N ALA A 111 1.95 -3.70 -5.84
CA ALA A 111 3.19 -3.22 -5.24
C ALA A 111 4.42 -3.97 -5.79
N MET A 112 5.52 -3.25 -5.94
CA MET A 112 6.73 -3.75 -6.59
C MET A 112 7.98 -3.39 -5.80
N PRO A 113 9.07 -4.17 -5.94
CA PRO A 113 10.33 -3.87 -5.28
C PRO A 113 10.89 -2.51 -5.69
N VAL A 114 11.54 -1.81 -4.77
CA VAL A 114 12.22 -0.52 -5.01
C VAL A 114 13.30 -0.60 -6.11
N LYS A 115 13.84 -1.80 -6.37
CA LYS A 115 14.81 -2.06 -7.45
C LYS A 115 14.18 -2.17 -8.84
N HIS A 116 12.85 -2.13 -8.96
CA HIS A 116 12.19 -2.17 -10.25
C HIS A 116 12.47 -0.87 -11.04
N PRO A 117 12.76 -0.92 -12.35
CA PRO A 117 13.14 0.27 -13.12
C PRO A 117 12.15 1.44 -13.04
N ASN A 118 10.86 1.14 -12.86
CA ASN A 118 9.80 2.14 -12.74
C ASN A 118 9.41 2.48 -11.29
N ALA A 119 10.04 1.89 -10.28
CA ALA A 119 9.61 2.05 -8.88
C ALA A 119 9.66 3.51 -8.43
N ARG A 120 10.74 4.23 -8.79
CA ARG A 120 10.89 5.65 -8.43
C ARG A 120 9.77 6.53 -8.99
N SER A 121 9.50 6.43 -10.29
CA SER A 121 8.47 7.24 -10.94
C SER A 121 7.07 6.91 -10.44
N LEU A 122 6.81 5.65 -10.10
CA LEU A 122 5.56 5.23 -9.48
C LEU A 122 5.41 5.75 -8.05
N LEU A 123 6.50 5.78 -7.26
CA LEU A 123 6.47 6.37 -5.94
C LEU A 123 6.18 7.88 -6.00
N GLU A 124 6.85 8.61 -6.89
CA GLU A 124 6.59 10.04 -7.11
C GLU A 124 5.11 10.28 -7.48
N ARG A 125 4.50 9.38 -8.26
CA ARG A 125 3.07 9.42 -8.59
C ARG A 125 2.18 9.18 -7.36
N ASP A 126 2.51 8.18 -6.55
CA ASP A 126 1.79 7.87 -5.32
C ASP A 126 1.80 9.06 -4.35
N VAL A 127 2.96 9.69 -4.13
CA VAL A 127 3.12 10.89 -3.29
C VAL A 127 2.25 12.03 -3.83
N LYS A 128 2.31 12.30 -5.14
CA LYS A 128 1.48 13.32 -5.81
C LYS A 128 -0.01 13.10 -5.61
N ASN A 129 -0.48 11.85 -5.67
CA ASN A 129 -1.89 11.54 -5.47
C ASN A 129 -2.34 11.87 -4.04
N ILE A 130 -1.54 11.47 -3.04
CA ILE A 130 -1.84 11.74 -1.63
C ILE A 130 -1.82 13.26 -1.36
N VAL A 131 -0.78 13.97 -1.77
CA VAL A 131 -0.69 15.43 -1.62
C VAL A 131 -1.88 16.14 -2.28
N ARG A 132 -2.23 15.75 -3.51
CA ARG A 132 -3.39 16.32 -4.23
C ARG A 132 -4.69 16.10 -3.47
N PHE A 133 -4.91 14.90 -2.92
CA PHE A 133 -6.10 14.59 -2.14
C PHE A 133 -6.22 15.48 -0.90
N PHE A 134 -5.15 15.64 -0.12
CA PHE A 134 -5.16 16.46 1.09
C PHE A 134 -5.30 17.96 0.79
N LYS A 135 -4.63 18.48 -0.25
CA LYS A 135 -4.84 19.86 -0.72
C LYS A 135 -6.30 20.13 -1.08
N LYS A 136 -6.96 19.19 -1.78
CA LYS A 136 -8.39 19.31 -2.12
C LYS A 136 -9.30 19.34 -0.89
N LYS A 137 -8.87 18.77 0.23
CA LYS A 137 -9.58 18.80 1.51
C LYS A 137 -9.22 20.03 2.36
N GLY A 138 -8.42 20.96 1.84
CA GLY A 138 -8.01 22.19 2.53
C GLY A 138 -6.91 21.99 3.56
N ILE A 139 -6.20 20.85 3.52
CA ILE A 139 -5.06 20.56 4.38
C ILE A 139 -3.79 20.96 3.63
N ASP A 140 -2.90 21.69 4.31
CA ASP A 140 -1.60 22.02 3.75
C ASP A 140 -0.75 20.74 3.64
N ALA A 141 -0.21 20.50 2.46
CA ALA A 141 0.49 19.27 2.13
C ALA A 141 1.50 19.57 1.04
N ASP A 142 2.73 19.12 1.20
CA ASP A 142 3.78 19.30 0.20
C ASP A 142 4.48 17.97 -0.11
N GLU A 143 4.83 17.74 -1.37
CA GLU A 143 5.56 16.51 -1.74
C GLU A 143 6.92 16.43 -1.01
N ASN A 144 7.53 17.57 -0.68
CA ASN A 144 8.78 17.65 0.07
C ASN A 144 8.68 17.08 1.48
N ASP A 145 7.48 17.08 2.09
CA ASP A 145 7.23 16.46 3.41
C ASP A 145 7.62 14.97 3.43
N PHE A 146 7.59 14.34 2.26
CA PHE A 146 8.01 12.98 2.00
C PHE A 146 9.42 12.92 1.40
N TYR A 147 9.71 13.69 0.34
CA TYR A 147 10.97 13.59 -0.40
C TYR A 147 12.21 13.95 0.43
N ASP A 148 12.07 14.80 1.45
CA ASP A 148 13.17 15.16 2.34
C ASP A 148 13.51 14.07 3.36
N LYS A 149 12.60 13.10 3.57
CA LYS A 149 12.73 12.06 4.61
C LYS A 149 13.03 10.67 4.05
N ILE A 150 12.78 10.45 2.76
CA ILE A 150 12.99 9.15 2.13
C ILE A 150 14.49 8.86 1.91
N ASN A 151 14.90 7.61 2.11
CA ASN A 151 16.22 7.17 1.73
C ASN A 151 16.25 6.82 0.23
N TRP A 152 16.61 7.78 -0.62
CA TRP A 152 16.71 7.55 -2.07
C TRP A 152 17.74 6.48 -2.48
N GLY A 153 18.67 6.12 -1.60
CA GLY A 153 19.67 5.07 -1.85
C GLY A 153 19.10 3.66 -2.01
N VAL A 154 17.81 3.43 -1.70
CA VAL A 154 17.17 2.12 -1.87
C VAL A 154 16.76 1.80 -3.32
N PHE A 155 16.78 2.79 -4.21
CA PHE A 155 16.40 2.64 -5.64
C PHE A 155 17.57 2.29 -6.56
N VAL A 156 18.77 2.10 -6.00
CA VAL A 156 20.02 1.86 -6.73
C VAL A 156 20.35 0.36 -6.80
#